data_AF-A0A940EHJ3-F1
#
_entry.id   AF-A0A940EHJ3-F1
#
_cell.length_a   1.000
_cell.length_b   1.000
_cell.length_c   1.000
_cell.angle_alpha   90.00
_cell.angle_beta   90.00
_cell.angle_gamma   90.00
#
_symmetry.space_group_name_H-M   'P 1'
#
loop_
_entity.id
_entity.type
_entity.pdbx_description
1 polymer ?
#
loop_
_entity_poly.entity_id
_entity_poly.type
_entity_poly.pdbx_seq_one_letter_code
_entity_poly.pdbx_strand_id
1 'polypeptide(L)'
;MSQQQYRLITRSDFDGLVCAILLKHINLVNDIKFVHPKDMQDGLIEVGDGDISTNLPYVEGVHLAFDHHHSETLRNEKRDNHIIDPSAPSAARVVYDYYGGPETFPAEWESMMIAVDKGDSAQFNQDEVLNPKGWELLNFIMDSRTGLGRFREFRISNYNLMMDLIDYCKNHTIDEVLALPDVKERTDLYFEHEAKFKDQIQRCATVHNNLVVLDLREEEVIYSGNRFVIYALFPQCNISIHVMWGFQKQNTVFATGKSIFDKSSKTNVGELMLKYGGGGHNAAGTCQIAHEQSEDTLKELISAINADG
;
A
#
# COMPACT_ATOMS: atom_id res chain seq x y z
N MET A 1 -37.71 -10.51 1.91
CA MET A 1 -37.14 -9.73 0.80
C MET A 1 -35.64 -9.91 0.89
N SER A 2 -34.95 -10.33 -0.16
CA SER A 2 -33.48 -10.38 -0.13
C SER A 2 -32.96 -8.96 0.08
N GLN A 3 -32.04 -8.79 1.03
CA GLN A 3 -31.36 -7.52 1.24
C GLN A 3 -30.63 -7.15 -0.06
N GLN A 4 -30.71 -5.89 -0.49
CA GLN A 4 -29.98 -5.41 -1.66
C GLN A 4 -28.48 -5.57 -1.40
N GLN A 5 -27.75 -6.13 -2.37
CA GLN A 5 -26.31 -6.31 -2.32
C GLN A 5 -25.63 -5.39 -3.33
N TYR A 6 -24.40 -5.00 -3.02
CA TYR A 6 -23.61 -4.04 -3.78
C TYR A 6 -22.34 -4.67 -4.34
N ARG A 7 -21.73 -3.99 -5.31
CA ARG A 7 -20.36 -4.26 -5.75
C ARG A 7 -19.39 -3.44 -4.88
N LEU A 8 -18.36 -4.09 -4.35
CA LEU A 8 -17.27 -3.41 -3.66
C LEU A 8 -16.19 -2.97 -4.65
N ILE A 9 -15.81 -1.70 -4.60
CA ILE A 9 -14.65 -1.16 -5.33
C ILE A 9 -13.58 -0.78 -4.29
N THR A 10 -12.42 -1.42 -4.35
CA THR A 10 -11.37 -1.21 -3.34
C THR A 10 -9.96 -1.38 -3.93
N ARG A 11 -8.92 -1.17 -3.13
CA ARG A 11 -7.53 -1.41 -3.54
C ARG A 11 -7.15 -2.89 -3.39
N SER A 12 -6.21 -3.35 -4.21
CA SER A 12 -5.64 -4.70 -4.07
C SER A 12 -4.52 -4.73 -3.03
N ASP A 13 -4.84 -4.39 -1.79
CA ASP A 13 -3.92 -4.44 -0.65
C ASP A 13 -4.62 -5.02 0.59
N PHE A 14 -3.90 -5.07 1.72
CA PHE A 14 -4.42 -5.71 2.93
C PHE A 14 -5.66 -5.00 3.50
N ASP A 15 -5.73 -3.67 3.41
CA ASP A 15 -6.91 -2.92 3.84
C ASP A 15 -8.13 -3.22 2.96
N GLY A 16 -7.95 -3.26 1.64
CA GLY A 16 -9.01 -3.69 0.74
C GLY A 16 -9.46 -5.14 0.95
N LEU A 17 -8.54 -6.06 1.27
CA LEU A 17 -8.86 -7.44 1.64
C LEU A 17 -9.75 -7.49 2.89
N VAL A 18 -9.37 -6.79 3.97
CA VAL A 18 -10.14 -6.80 5.22
C VAL A 18 -11.50 -6.11 5.03
N CYS A 19 -11.57 -4.99 4.31
CA CYS A 19 -12.84 -4.37 3.93
C CYS A 19 -13.78 -5.37 3.24
N ALA A 20 -13.27 -6.14 2.28
CA ALA A 20 -14.04 -7.16 1.57
C ALA A 20 -14.53 -8.27 2.51
N ILE A 21 -13.69 -8.74 3.44
CA ILE A 21 -14.07 -9.75 4.44
C ILE A 21 -15.22 -9.24 5.31
N LEU A 22 -15.09 -8.03 5.86
CA LEU A 22 -16.09 -7.40 6.73
C LEU A 22 -17.43 -7.22 6.01
N LEU A 23 -17.43 -6.62 4.82
CA LEU A 23 -18.65 -6.33 4.07
C LEU A 23 -19.34 -7.60 3.55
N LYS A 24 -18.56 -8.63 3.20
CA LYS A 24 -19.10 -9.94 2.78
C LYS A 24 -19.66 -10.72 3.98
N HIS A 25 -19.12 -10.53 5.19
CA HIS A 25 -19.62 -11.16 6.42
C HIS A 25 -21.06 -10.76 6.74
N ILE A 26 -21.34 -9.45 6.66
CA ILE A 26 -22.70 -8.90 6.87
C ILE A 26 -23.59 -9.02 5.63
N ASN A 27 -23.16 -9.80 4.63
CA ASN A 27 -23.88 -10.08 3.39
C ASN A 27 -24.24 -8.83 2.56
N LEU A 28 -23.45 -7.76 2.66
CA LEU A 28 -23.72 -6.49 2.00
C LEU A 28 -23.19 -6.42 0.57
N VAL A 29 -22.13 -7.16 0.26
CA VAL A 29 -21.50 -7.19 -1.07
C VAL A 29 -21.46 -8.58 -1.66
N ASN A 30 -21.59 -8.68 -2.98
CA ASN A 30 -21.55 -9.94 -3.73
C ASN A 30 -20.62 -9.93 -4.96
N ASP A 31 -20.10 -8.77 -5.33
CA ASP A 31 -19.09 -8.58 -6.37
C ASP A 31 -17.97 -7.67 -5.85
N ILE A 32 -16.74 -7.87 -6.32
CA ILE A 32 -15.56 -7.16 -5.85
C ILE A 32 -14.67 -6.79 -7.04
N LYS A 33 -14.32 -5.51 -7.13
CA LYS A 33 -13.43 -4.96 -8.14
C LYS A 33 -12.26 -4.25 -7.47
N PHE A 34 -11.06 -4.76 -7.72
CA PHE A 34 -9.83 -4.10 -7.29
C PHE A 34 -9.38 -3.07 -8.32
N VAL A 35 -9.08 -1.84 -7.88
CA VAL A 35 -8.66 -0.73 -8.74
C VAL A 35 -7.53 0.07 -8.11
N HIS A 36 -6.81 0.87 -8.92
CA HIS A 36 -5.81 1.81 -8.42
C HIS A 36 -6.47 3.17 -8.12
N PRO A 37 -6.06 3.90 -7.05
CA PRO A 37 -6.63 5.22 -6.71
C PRO A 37 -6.58 6.23 -7.87
N LYS A 38 -5.54 6.16 -8.70
CA LYS A 38 -5.40 7.02 -9.89
C LYS A 38 -6.52 6.75 -10.91
N ASP A 39 -6.90 5.50 -11.14
CA ASP A 39 -7.94 5.17 -12.12
C ASP A 39 -9.30 5.68 -11.68
N MET A 40 -9.56 5.70 -10.36
CA MET A 40 -10.74 6.35 -9.78
C MET A 40 -10.70 7.87 -9.99
N GLN A 41 -9.57 8.52 -9.70
CA GLN A 41 -9.41 9.98 -9.88
C GLN A 41 -9.52 10.42 -11.35
N ASP A 42 -8.99 9.62 -12.27
CA ASP A 42 -9.00 9.90 -13.70
C ASP A 42 -10.38 9.56 -14.33
N GLY A 43 -11.36 9.06 -13.55
CA GLY A 43 -12.70 8.72 -14.03
C GLY A 43 -12.75 7.51 -14.95
N LEU A 44 -11.76 6.61 -14.87
CA LEU A 44 -11.65 5.41 -15.70
C LEU A 44 -12.48 4.24 -15.17
N ILE A 45 -12.93 4.34 -13.91
CA ILE A 45 -13.78 3.34 -13.26
C ILE A 45 -15.22 3.84 -13.27
N GLU A 46 -16.10 3.06 -13.88
CA GLU A 46 -17.54 3.29 -13.80
C GLU A 46 -18.05 3.00 -12.38
N VAL A 47 -18.61 4.03 -11.73
CA VAL A 47 -19.14 4.01 -10.36
C VAL A 47 -20.59 4.50 -10.37
N GLY A 48 -21.48 3.82 -9.64
CA GLY A 48 -22.88 4.18 -9.51
C GLY A 48 -23.50 3.80 -8.16
N ASP A 49 -24.83 3.90 -8.07
CA ASP A 49 -25.61 3.69 -6.84
C ASP A 49 -25.68 2.22 -6.36
N GLY A 50 -25.17 1.29 -7.18
CA GLY A 50 -24.93 -0.10 -6.84
C GLY A 50 -23.55 -0.38 -6.24
N ASP A 51 -22.71 0.63 -6.00
CA ASP A 51 -21.32 0.48 -5.59
C ASP A 51 -21.04 0.98 -4.18
N ILE A 52 -20.25 0.23 -3.42
CA ILE A 52 -19.59 0.68 -2.20
C ILE A 52 -18.10 0.82 -2.50
N SER A 53 -17.47 1.94 -2.11
CA SER A 53 -16.01 2.11 -2.21
C SER A 53 -15.35 2.14 -0.84
N THR A 54 -14.13 1.59 -0.74
CA THR A 54 -13.32 1.65 0.48
C THR A 54 -11.87 1.98 0.14
N ASN A 55 -11.19 2.83 0.93
CA ASN A 55 -9.79 3.22 0.73
C ASN A 55 -9.53 3.74 -0.71
N LEU A 56 -10.45 4.54 -1.24
CA LEU A 56 -10.36 5.08 -2.59
C LEU A 56 -10.93 6.50 -2.62
N PRO A 57 -10.40 7.36 -3.52
CA PRO A 57 -10.91 8.71 -3.72
C PRO A 57 -12.42 8.72 -3.95
N TYR A 58 -13.10 9.70 -3.35
CA TYR A 58 -14.55 9.82 -3.45
C TYR A 58 -14.98 10.06 -4.91
N VAL A 59 -16.03 9.36 -5.34
CA VAL A 59 -16.66 9.55 -6.65
C VAL A 59 -18.15 9.78 -6.46
N GLU A 60 -18.68 10.83 -7.11
CA GLU A 60 -20.10 11.14 -7.06
C GLU A 60 -20.94 10.01 -7.68
N GLY A 61 -22.05 9.68 -7.02
CA GLY A 61 -22.96 8.61 -7.44
C GLY A 61 -22.77 7.28 -6.72
N VAL A 62 -21.64 7.08 -6.00
CA VAL A 62 -21.41 5.89 -5.17
C VAL A 62 -22.46 5.75 -4.07
N HIS A 63 -22.86 4.52 -3.71
CA HIS A 63 -23.81 4.26 -2.63
C HIS A 63 -23.25 4.71 -1.27
N LEU A 64 -22.08 4.19 -0.91
CA LEU A 64 -21.32 4.54 0.29
C LEU A 64 -19.83 4.53 -0.04
N ALA A 65 -19.10 5.52 0.46
CA ALA A 65 -17.65 5.59 0.38
C ALA A 65 -17.05 5.63 1.78
N PHE A 66 -16.21 4.64 2.11
CA PHE A 66 -15.46 4.57 3.36
C PHE A 66 -14.01 5.01 3.13
N ASP A 67 -13.57 6.02 3.86
CA ASP A 67 -12.21 6.56 3.74
C ASP A 67 -11.68 7.02 5.11
N HIS A 68 -10.37 7.22 5.19
CA HIS A 68 -9.65 7.73 6.34
C HIS A 68 -8.53 8.71 5.95
N HIS A 69 -8.38 9.05 4.67
CA HIS A 69 -7.36 9.99 4.22
C HIS A 69 -7.79 11.43 4.49
N HIS A 70 -6.99 12.16 5.26
CA HIS A 70 -7.20 13.60 5.45
C HIS A 70 -7.25 14.39 4.13
N SER A 71 -6.54 13.96 3.07
CA SER A 71 -6.59 14.62 1.76
C SER A 71 -7.98 14.62 1.14
N GLU A 72 -8.80 13.61 1.40
CA GLU A 72 -10.15 13.52 0.82
C GLU A 72 -11.16 14.41 1.56
N THR A 73 -10.89 14.79 2.82
CA THR A 73 -11.69 15.82 3.52
C THR A 73 -11.41 17.24 2.99
N LEU A 74 -10.23 17.46 2.40
CA LEU A 74 -9.85 18.73 1.78
C LEU A 74 -10.31 18.81 0.32
N ARG A 75 -10.33 17.66 -0.37
CA ARG A 75 -10.68 17.57 -1.80
C ARG A 75 -12.19 17.63 -2.03
N ASN A 76 -12.98 17.10 -1.11
CA ASN A 76 -14.42 16.92 -1.30
C ASN A 76 -15.23 17.74 -0.29
N GLU A 77 -16.38 18.24 -0.71
CA GLU A 77 -17.37 18.77 0.21
C GLU A 77 -17.96 17.65 1.09
N LYS A 78 -18.45 17.99 2.28
CA LYS A 78 -19.08 17.02 3.18
C LYS A 78 -20.34 16.43 2.54
N ARG A 79 -20.43 15.10 2.53
CA ARG A 79 -21.57 14.34 2.00
C ARG A 79 -21.95 13.21 2.95
N ASP A 80 -23.24 12.94 3.08
CA ASP A 80 -23.75 11.94 4.04
C ASP A 80 -23.31 10.51 3.71
N ASN A 81 -23.12 10.21 2.42
CA ASN A 81 -22.65 8.91 1.95
C ASN A 81 -21.12 8.76 1.93
N HIS A 82 -20.38 9.82 2.33
CA HIS A 82 -18.93 9.77 2.47
C HIS A 82 -18.59 9.58 3.95
N ILE A 83 -18.46 8.31 4.34
CA ILE A 83 -18.14 7.88 5.69
C ILE A 83 -16.62 7.97 5.86
N ILE A 84 -16.17 9.13 6.33
CA ILE A 84 -14.75 9.44 6.45
C ILE A 84 -14.35 9.74 7.90
N ASP A 85 -13.34 9.03 8.39
CA ASP A 85 -12.68 9.35 9.66
C ASP A 85 -11.17 9.53 9.44
N PRO A 86 -10.66 10.76 9.36
CA PRO A 86 -9.24 11.03 9.09
C PRO A 86 -8.31 10.65 10.26
N SER A 87 -8.87 10.24 11.40
CA SER A 87 -8.11 9.74 12.55
C SER A 87 -8.03 8.22 12.60
N ALA A 88 -8.85 7.53 11.80
CA ALA A 88 -8.82 6.07 11.71
C ALA A 88 -7.53 5.58 11.03
N PRO A 89 -6.91 4.51 11.55
CA PRO A 89 -5.65 3.99 11.01
C PRO A 89 -5.80 3.23 9.68
N SER A 90 -7.02 2.84 9.29
CA SER A 90 -7.34 2.10 8.05
C SER A 90 -8.79 2.36 7.63
N ALA A 91 -9.16 2.13 6.37
CA ALA A 91 -10.57 2.17 5.96
C ALA A 91 -11.35 0.96 6.50
N ALA A 92 -10.70 -0.19 6.69
CA ALA A 92 -11.29 -1.34 7.36
C ALA A 92 -11.75 -1.00 8.77
N ARG A 93 -11.00 -0.18 9.53
CA ARG A 93 -11.44 0.32 10.84
C ARG A 93 -12.72 1.15 10.72
N VAL A 94 -12.79 2.04 9.74
CA VAL A 94 -14.00 2.86 9.51
C VAL A 94 -15.20 1.98 9.19
N VAL A 95 -15.04 0.96 8.34
CA VAL A 95 -16.08 -0.04 8.06
C VAL A 95 -16.47 -0.80 9.33
N TYR A 96 -15.48 -1.30 10.08
CA TYR A 96 -15.68 -2.07 11.30
C TYR A 96 -16.50 -1.27 12.33
N ASP A 97 -16.10 -0.04 12.62
CA ASP A 97 -16.76 0.81 13.60
C ASP A 97 -18.16 1.26 13.13
N TYR A 98 -18.31 1.61 11.84
CA TYR A 98 -19.59 2.04 11.27
C TYR A 98 -20.67 0.97 11.38
N TYR A 99 -20.30 -0.31 11.23
CA TYR A 99 -21.24 -1.43 11.30
C TYR A 99 -21.36 -2.04 12.71
N GLY A 100 -20.89 -1.38 13.77
CA GLY A 100 -21.13 -1.80 15.16
C GLY A 100 -20.00 -2.60 15.81
N GLY A 101 -18.86 -2.72 15.15
CA GLY A 101 -17.63 -3.26 15.71
C GLY A 101 -17.81 -4.64 16.38
N PRO A 102 -17.47 -4.81 17.67
CA PRO A 102 -17.57 -6.09 18.37
C PRO A 102 -18.99 -6.67 18.48
N GLU A 103 -20.04 -5.86 18.30
CA GLU A 103 -21.43 -6.34 18.31
C GLU A 103 -21.81 -7.06 17.01
N THR A 104 -21.08 -6.79 15.92
CA THR A 104 -21.38 -7.30 14.57
C THR A 104 -20.32 -8.27 14.08
N PHE A 105 -19.06 -8.06 14.43
CA PHE A 105 -17.94 -8.83 13.89
C PHE A 105 -17.37 -9.80 14.95
N PRO A 106 -16.91 -11.01 14.53
CA PRO A 106 -16.36 -12.01 15.45
C PRO A 106 -15.16 -11.48 16.25
N ALA A 107 -15.07 -11.87 17.53
CA ALA A 107 -13.95 -11.48 18.39
C ALA A 107 -12.61 -12.05 17.88
N GLU A 108 -12.65 -13.18 17.18
CA GLU A 108 -11.49 -13.84 16.59
C GLU A 108 -10.79 -12.97 15.53
N TRP A 109 -11.49 -11.97 14.97
CA TRP A 109 -10.93 -11.05 13.97
C TRP A 109 -10.17 -9.87 14.58
N GLU A 110 -10.12 -9.74 15.90
CA GLU A 110 -9.37 -8.67 16.58
C GLU A 110 -7.91 -8.63 16.12
N SER A 111 -7.24 -9.78 16.00
CA SER A 111 -5.85 -9.85 15.52
C SER A 111 -5.67 -9.36 14.08
N MET A 112 -6.62 -9.66 13.19
CA MET A 112 -6.63 -9.17 11.81
C MET A 112 -6.86 -7.66 11.77
N MET A 113 -7.79 -7.16 12.59
CA MET A 113 -8.10 -5.73 12.70
C MET A 113 -6.92 -4.92 13.26
N ILE A 114 -6.19 -5.44 14.25
CA ILE A 114 -4.96 -4.81 14.75
C ILE A 114 -3.90 -4.74 13.64
N ALA A 115 -3.76 -5.82 12.87
CA ALA A 115 -2.75 -5.89 11.83
C ALA A 115 -3.04 -4.98 10.63
N VAL A 116 -4.31 -4.83 10.21
CA VAL A 116 -4.67 -3.94 9.10
C VAL A 116 -4.47 -2.47 9.49
N ASP A 117 -4.84 -2.10 10.72
CA ASP A 117 -4.62 -0.76 11.26
C ASP A 117 -3.14 -0.40 11.25
N LYS A 118 -2.31 -1.32 11.72
CA LYS A 118 -0.86 -1.16 11.71
C LYS A 118 -0.29 -1.11 10.29
N GLY A 119 -0.85 -1.92 9.39
CA GLY A 119 -0.44 -2.03 8.00
C GLY A 119 -0.59 -0.74 7.22
N ASP A 120 -1.78 -0.17 7.26
CA ASP A 120 -2.10 1.00 6.45
C ASP A 120 -1.52 2.29 7.04
N SER A 121 -1.51 2.41 8.38
CA SER A 121 -0.83 3.50 9.10
C SER A 121 0.71 3.37 9.18
N ALA A 122 1.25 2.26 8.67
CA ALA A 122 2.68 1.93 8.66
C ALA A 122 3.34 1.99 10.06
N GLN A 123 2.66 1.49 11.09
CA GLN A 123 3.11 1.49 12.49
C GLN A 123 3.89 0.21 12.85
N PHE A 124 4.86 -0.16 12.01
CA PHE A 124 5.72 -1.31 12.27
C PHE A 124 6.94 -0.93 13.11
N ASN A 125 7.39 -1.85 13.95
CA ASN A 125 8.73 -1.81 14.51
C ASN A 125 9.75 -2.50 13.57
N GLN A 126 11.04 -2.35 13.88
CA GLN A 126 12.11 -2.83 13.01
C GLN A 126 12.15 -4.37 12.89
N ASP A 127 11.84 -5.11 13.96
CA ASP A 127 11.80 -6.57 13.93
C ASP A 127 10.65 -7.07 13.05
N GLU A 128 9.49 -6.43 13.14
CA GLU A 128 8.32 -6.78 12.31
C GLU A 128 8.56 -6.53 10.82
N VAL A 129 9.38 -5.51 10.49
CA VAL A 129 9.80 -5.23 9.10
C VAL A 129 10.84 -6.24 8.61
N LEU A 130 11.82 -6.58 9.45
CA LEU A 130 12.93 -7.43 9.05
C LEU A 130 12.62 -8.93 9.12
N ASN A 131 11.73 -9.33 10.02
CA ASN A 131 11.34 -10.70 10.33
C ASN A 131 9.80 -10.83 10.39
N PRO A 132 9.06 -10.44 9.34
CA PRO A 132 7.60 -10.45 9.37
C PRO A 132 7.03 -11.86 9.54
N LYS A 133 5.97 -11.95 10.33
CA LYS A 133 5.22 -13.19 10.60
C LYS A 133 3.73 -12.87 10.59
N GLY A 134 2.90 -13.91 10.60
CA GLY A 134 1.46 -13.75 10.78
C GLY A 134 0.84 -12.77 9.78
N TRP A 135 0.00 -11.87 10.29
CA TRP A 135 -0.76 -10.93 9.48
C TRP A 135 0.13 -9.86 8.86
N GLU A 136 1.22 -9.47 9.54
CA GLU A 136 2.21 -8.54 9.00
C GLU A 136 2.92 -9.11 7.77
N LEU A 137 3.23 -10.42 7.79
CA LEU A 137 3.75 -11.11 6.62
C LEU A 137 2.72 -11.10 5.49
N LEU A 138 1.47 -11.51 5.76
CA LEU A 138 0.42 -11.51 4.74
C LEU A 138 0.24 -10.12 4.13
N ASN A 139 0.25 -9.06 4.96
CA ASN A 139 0.18 -7.68 4.49
C ASN A 139 1.32 -7.36 3.50
N PHE A 140 2.56 -7.68 3.84
CA PHE A 140 3.68 -7.47 2.91
C PHE A 140 3.59 -8.32 1.65
N ILE A 141 3.05 -9.53 1.71
CA ILE A 141 2.85 -10.36 0.52
C ILE A 141 1.76 -9.77 -0.40
N MET A 142 0.73 -9.14 0.18
CA MET A 142 -0.34 -8.47 -0.58
C MET A 142 0.05 -7.09 -1.11
N ASP A 143 1.03 -6.43 -0.49
CA ASP A 143 1.52 -5.14 -0.96
C ASP A 143 2.22 -5.27 -2.32
N SER A 144 1.62 -4.70 -3.37
CA SER A 144 2.20 -4.68 -4.71
C SER A 144 3.61 -4.07 -4.76
N ARG A 145 3.94 -3.19 -3.81
CA ARG A 145 5.25 -2.53 -3.68
C ARG A 145 6.34 -3.47 -3.20
N THR A 146 5.99 -4.59 -2.56
CA THR A 146 6.94 -5.69 -2.25
C THR A 146 7.51 -6.29 -3.53
N GLY A 147 6.78 -6.19 -4.64
CA GLY A 147 7.32 -6.50 -5.96
C GLY A 147 7.32 -7.97 -6.35
N LEU A 148 6.56 -8.82 -5.64
CA LEU A 148 6.41 -10.23 -5.98
C LEU A 148 5.85 -10.42 -7.40
N GLY A 149 4.98 -9.52 -7.87
CA GLY A 149 4.43 -9.58 -9.22
C GLY A 149 5.45 -9.41 -10.36
N ARG A 150 6.71 -9.03 -10.06
CA ARG A 150 7.81 -9.03 -11.05
C ARG A 150 8.20 -10.45 -11.46
N PHE A 151 7.91 -11.43 -10.61
CA PHE A 151 8.23 -12.84 -10.80
C PHE A 151 6.95 -13.55 -11.29
N ARG A 152 7.04 -14.23 -12.43
CA ARG A 152 5.87 -14.74 -13.19
C ARG A 152 5.52 -16.19 -12.89
N GLU A 153 5.97 -16.73 -11.76
CA GLU A 153 5.98 -18.17 -11.49
C GLU A 153 4.96 -18.60 -10.42
N PHE A 154 3.86 -17.85 -10.27
CA PHE A 154 2.78 -18.22 -9.35
C PHE A 154 1.66 -19.00 -10.05
N ARG A 155 1.07 -19.97 -9.34
CA ARG A 155 -0.01 -20.83 -9.88
C ARG A 155 -1.25 -20.03 -10.25
N ILE A 156 -1.59 -19.04 -9.43
CA ILE A 156 -2.73 -18.14 -9.63
C ILE A 156 -2.29 -16.67 -9.63
N SER A 157 -3.08 -15.80 -10.26
CA SER A 157 -2.86 -14.35 -10.21
C SER A 157 -3.08 -13.79 -8.81
N ASN A 158 -2.50 -12.62 -8.50
CA ASN A 158 -2.79 -11.93 -7.24
C ASN A 158 -4.28 -11.57 -7.11
N TYR A 159 -4.97 -11.28 -8.23
CA TYR A 159 -6.41 -11.03 -8.22
C TYR A 159 -7.20 -12.25 -7.73
N ASN A 160 -6.91 -13.44 -8.27
CA ASN A 160 -7.57 -14.67 -7.84
C ASN A 160 -7.19 -15.03 -6.41
N LEU A 161 -5.93 -14.83 -6.02
CA LEU A 161 -5.51 -15.04 -4.64
C LEU A 161 -6.28 -14.14 -3.66
N MET A 162 -6.47 -12.86 -3.99
CA MET A 162 -7.26 -11.95 -3.17
C MET A 162 -8.71 -12.43 -3.03
N MET A 163 -9.34 -12.90 -4.12
CA MET A 163 -10.69 -13.46 -4.08
C MET A 163 -10.79 -14.69 -3.18
N ASP A 164 -9.81 -15.60 -3.28
CA ASP A 164 -9.75 -16.78 -2.43
C ASP A 164 -9.57 -16.37 -0.96
N LEU A 165 -8.64 -15.46 -0.66
CA LEU A 165 -8.34 -14.98 0.69
C LEU A 165 -9.56 -14.33 1.38
N ILE A 166 -10.42 -13.63 0.64
CA ILE A 166 -11.65 -13.03 1.19
C ILE A 166 -12.56 -14.10 1.83
N ASP A 167 -12.60 -15.31 1.28
CA ASP A 167 -13.39 -16.39 1.84
C ASP A 167 -12.62 -17.23 2.85
N TYR A 168 -11.32 -17.49 2.62
CA TYR A 168 -10.50 -18.26 3.55
C TYR A 168 -10.33 -17.56 4.90
N CYS A 169 -10.01 -16.26 4.92
CA CYS A 169 -9.75 -15.50 6.15
C CYS A 169 -10.96 -15.41 7.10
N LYS A 170 -12.17 -15.72 6.64
CA LYS A 170 -13.37 -15.69 7.50
C LYS A 170 -13.32 -16.74 8.61
N ASN A 171 -12.81 -17.93 8.29
CA ASN A 171 -12.95 -19.13 9.13
C ASN A 171 -11.61 -19.82 9.42
N HIS A 172 -10.49 -19.23 9.00
CA HIS A 172 -9.16 -19.79 9.20
C HIS A 172 -8.29 -18.84 10.01
N THR A 173 -7.43 -19.42 10.82
CA THR A 173 -6.36 -18.70 11.50
C THR A 173 -5.31 -18.22 10.50
N ILE A 174 -4.51 -17.24 10.91
CA ILE A 174 -3.43 -16.74 10.06
C ILE A 174 -2.39 -17.81 9.70
N ASP A 175 -2.10 -18.74 10.61
CA ASP A 175 -1.16 -19.83 10.34
C ASP A 175 -1.70 -20.78 9.25
N GLU A 176 -3.00 -21.05 9.25
CA GLU A 176 -3.67 -21.82 8.19
C GLU A 176 -3.69 -21.07 6.86
N VAL A 177 -3.94 -19.76 6.89
CA VAL A 177 -3.90 -18.91 5.68
C VAL A 177 -2.50 -18.90 5.07
N LEU A 178 -1.46 -18.72 5.88
CA LEU A 178 -0.06 -18.76 5.41
C LEU A 178 0.36 -20.15 4.91
N ALA A 179 -0.30 -21.21 5.36
CA ALA A 179 -0.07 -22.57 4.90
C ALA A 179 -0.78 -22.91 3.57
N LEU A 180 -1.69 -22.06 3.08
CA LEU A 180 -2.34 -22.27 1.78
C LEU A 180 -1.28 -22.32 0.66
N PRO A 181 -1.34 -23.28 -0.29
CA PRO A 181 -0.29 -23.45 -1.29
C PRO A 181 0.07 -22.16 -2.06
N ASP A 182 -0.93 -21.37 -2.48
CA ASP A 182 -0.72 -20.14 -3.24
C ASP A 182 -0.17 -18.98 -2.38
N VAL A 183 -0.44 -18.99 -1.08
CA VAL A 183 0.18 -18.03 -0.13
C VAL A 183 1.60 -18.47 0.17
N LYS A 184 1.79 -19.77 0.42
CA LYS A 184 3.06 -20.37 0.78
C LYS A 184 4.12 -20.20 -0.31
N GLU A 185 3.78 -20.42 -1.59
CA GLU A 185 4.72 -20.20 -2.71
C GLU A 185 5.22 -18.76 -2.75
N ARG A 186 4.37 -17.78 -2.38
CA ARG A 186 4.73 -16.36 -2.31
C ARG A 186 5.60 -16.05 -1.11
N THR A 187 5.29 -16.60 0.07
CA THR A 187 6.13 -16.43 1.25
C THR A 187 7.48 -17.09 1.09
N ASP A 188 7.54 -18.26 0.45
CA ASP A 188 8.79 -18.98 0.18
C ASP A 188 9.69 -18.14 -0.72
N LEU A 189 9.16 -17.58 -1.82
CA LEU A 189 9.92 -16.68 -2.69
C LEU A 189 10.34 -15.39 -1.96
N TYR A 190 9.45 -14.80 -1.16
CA TYR A 190 9.74 -13.61 -0.36
C TYR A 190 10.97 -13.84 0.55
N PHE A 191 11.00 -14.96 1.27
CA PHE A 191 12.12 -15.30 2.15
C PHE A 191 13.38 -15.73 1.38
N GLU A 192 13.25 -16.39 0.22
CA GLU A 192 14.39 -16.68 -0.65
C GLU A 192 15.09 -15.41 -1.14
N HIS A 193 14.32 -14.35 -1.40
CA HIS A 193 14.84 -13.06 -1.84
C HIS A 193 15.38 -12.18 -0.73
N GLU A 194 15.07 -12.47 0.54
CA GLU A 194 15.35 -11.57 1.66
C GLU A 194 16.83 -11.17 1.76
N ALA A 195 17.75 -12.15 1.74
CA ALA A 195 19.18 -11.88 1.82
C ALA A 195 19.70 -11.14 0.58
N LYS A 196 19.22 -11.51 -0.62
CA LYS A 196 19.59 -10.89 -1.89
C LYS A 196 19.12 -9.44 -1.97
N PHE A 197 17.92 -9.16 -1.45
CA PHE A 197 17.35 -7.82 -1.38
C PHE A 197 18.11 -6.93 -0.39
N LYS A 198 18.46 -7.44 0.80
CA LYS A 198 19.27 -6.71 1.78
C LYS A 198 20.67 -6.38 1.23
N ASP A 199 21.35 -7.34 0.60
CA ASP A 199 22.64 -7.13 -0.05
C ASP A 199 22.56 -6.09 -1.17
N GLN A 200 21.56 -6.22 -2.05
CA GLN A 200 21.32 -5.26 -3.13
C GLN A 200 21.10 -3.85 -2.61
N ILE A 201 20.26 -3.67 -1.58
CA ILE A 201 20.06 -2.35 -0.95
C ILE A 201 21.40 -1.80 -0.45
N GLN A 202 22.20 -2.59 0.28
CA GLN A 202 23.45 -2.10 0.86
C GLN A 202 24.49 -1.73 -0.20
N ARG A 203 24.56 -2.47 -1.31
CA ARG A 203 25.51 -2.22 -2.40
C ARG A 203 25.11 -1.03 -3.27
N CYS A 204 23.82 -0.84 -3.50
CA CYS A 204 23.28 0.16 -4.42
C CYS A 204 22.88 1.48 -3.75
N ALA A 205 22.84 1.53 -2.41
CA ALA A 205 22.46 2.72 -1.69
C ALA A 205 23.64 3.66 -1.40
N THR A 206 23.40 4.96 -1.55
CA THR A 206 24.31 6.04 -1.13
C THR A 206 23.59 6.97 -0.16
N VAL A 207 24.24 7.30 0.95
CA VAL A 207 23.71 8.23 1.95
C VAL A 207 24.13 9.67 1.62
N HIS A 208 23.15 10.55 1.59
CA HIS A 208 23.30 12.00 1.42
C HIS A 208 22.65 12.69 2.62
N ASN A 209 23.41 12.96 3.68
CA ASN A 209 22.89 13.52 4.94
C ASN A 209 21.72 12.69 5.51
N ASN A 210 20.52 13.27 5.60
CA ASN A 210 19.30 12.63 6.13
C ASN A 210 18.58 11.72 5.11
N LEU A 211 19.04 11.70 3.86
CA LEU A 211 18.46 10.97 2.74
C LEU A 211 19.32 9.76 2.37
N VAL A 212 18.68 8.60 2.13
CA VAL A 212 19.30 7.47 1.43
C VAL A 212 18.77 7.37 0.00
N VAL A 213 19.67 7.37 -0.98
CA VAL A 213 19.33 7.16 -2.40
C VAL A 213 19.70 5.74 -2.79
N LEU A 214 18.73 4.96 -3.21
CA LEU A 214 18.89 3.59 -3.70
C LEU A 214 18.74 3.58 -5.23
N ASP A 215 19.85 3.42 -5.95
CA ASP A 215 19.84 3.38 -7.42
C ASP A 215 19.88 1.94 -7.94
N LEU A 216 18.77 1.49 -8.52
CA LEU A 216 18.58 0.12 -9.00
C LEU A 216 18.66 0.02 -10.53
N ARG A 217 19.02 1.08 -11.25
CA ARG A 217 19.02 1.08 -12.72
C ARG A 217 20.02 0.09 -13.33
N GLU A 218 21.15 -0.11 -12.67
CA GLU A 218 22.19 -1.05 -13.14
C GLU A 218 21.97 -2.49 -12.68
N GLU A 219 20.91 -2.75 -11.89
CA GLU A 219 20.57 -4.09 -11.44
C GLU A 219 19.71 -4.82 -12.47
N GLU A 220 20.16 -6.01 -12.89
CA GLU A 220 19.39 -6.85 -13.82
C GLU A 220 18.10 -7.37 -13.16
N VAL A 221 18.18 -7.76 -11.89
CA VAL A 221 17.07 -8.28 -11.09
C VAL A 221 16.86 -7.36 -9.89
N ILE A 222 15.65 -6.84 -9.73
CA ILE A 222 15.24 -6.15 -8.50
C ILE A 222 14.51 -7.18 -7.62
N TYR A 223 15.18 -7.62 -6.55
CA TYR A 223 14.63 -8.65 -5.65
C TYR A 223 13.40 -8.13 -4.89
N SER A 224 12.52 -9.06 -4.51
CA SER A 224 11.33 -8.70 -3.71
C SER A 224 11.71 -8.51 -2.26
N GLY A 225 11.07 -7.52 -1.63
CA GLY A 225 11.14 -7.30 -0.20
C GLY A 225 10.26 -6.12 0.18
N ASN A 226 9.80 -6.08 1.43
CA ASN A 226 8.88 -5.03 1.83
C ASN A 226 9.57 -3.65 1.79
N ARG A 227 8.78 -2.61 1.50
CA ARG A 227 9.25 -1.24 1.26
C ARG A 227 9.91 -0.55 2.47
N PHE A 228 9.87 -1.16 3.66
CA PHE A 228 10.38 -0.57 4.89
C PHE A 228 11.79 -1.06 5.26
N VAL A 229 12.28 -2.15 4.64
CA VAL A 229 13.61 -2.71 4.91
C VAL A 229 14.72 -1.65 4.75
N ILE A 230 14.61 -0.77 3.76
CA ILE A 230 15.60 0.30 3.54
C ILE A 230 15.79 1.18 4.79
N TYR A 231 14.72 1.52 5.51
CA TYR A 231 14.81 2.36 6.71
C TYR A 231 15.37 1.59 7.91
N ALA A 232 15.22 0.26 7.93
CA ALA A 232 15.81 -0.59 8.94
C ALA A 232 17.32 -0.76 8.72
N LEU A 233 17.77 -0.73 7.46
CA LEU A 233 19.18 -0.79 7.09
C LEU A 233 19.89 0.57 7.17
N PHE A 234 19.15 1.67 7.04
CA PHE A 234 19.64 3.04 7.14
C PHE A 234 18.89 3.83 8.23
N PRO A 235 19.00 3.43 9.51
CA PRO A 235 18.25 4.07 10.61
C PRO A 235 18.66 5.54 10.85
N GLN A 236 19.80 5.97 10.31
CA GLN A 236 20.26 7.36 10.33
C GLN A 236 19.56 8.26 9.30
N CYS A 237 18.77 7.68 8.38
CA CYS A 237 18.05 8.42 7.34
C CYS A 237 16.55 8.47 7.66
N ASN A 238 15.94 9.64 7.49
CA ASN A 238 14.52 9.87 7.75
C ASN A 238 13.68 9.87 6.45
N ILE A 239 14.32 9.74 5.29
CA ILE A 239 13.70 9.72 3.97
C ILE A 239 14.56 8.94 2.98
N SER A 240 13.93 8.36 1.95
CA SER A 240 14.62 7.63 0.88
C SER A 240 14.13 8.04 -0.50
N ILE A 241 15.00 7.91 -1.51
CA ILE A 241 14.67 7.92 -2.94
C ILE A 241 15.07 6.58 -3.54
N HIS A 242 14.14 5.90 -4.21
CA HIS A 242 14.44 4.78 -5.09
C HIS A 242 14.51 5.29 -6.52
N VAL A 243 15.62 5.03 -7.21
CA VAL A 243 15.83 5.31 -8.63
C VAL A 243 15.67 4.02 -9.40
N MET A 244 14.69 3.96 -10.30
CA MET A 244 14.35 2.76 -11.06
C MET A 244 14.05 3.11 -12.52
N TRP A 245 14.16 2.13 -13.41
CA TRP A 245 13.60 2.27 -14.75
C TRP A 245 12.08 2.24 -14.70
N GLY A 246 11.45 3.14 -15.46
CA GLY A 246 10.01 3.08 -15.69
C GLY A 246 9.62 2.03 -16.74
N PHE A 247 8.39 2.13 -17.23
CA PHE A 247 7.82 1.15 -18.16
C PHE A 247 8.75 0.94 -19.37
N GLN A 248 9.16 -0.32 -19.59
CA GLN A 248 10.07 -0.71 -20.68
C GLN A 248 11.36 0.14 -20.76
N LYS A 249 11.86 0.69 -19.64
CA LYS A 249 13.01 1.59 -19.60
C LYS A 249 12.85 2.81 -20.52
N GLN A 250 11.63 3.36 -20.62
CA GLN A 250 11.36 4.57 -21.42
C GLN A 250 11.64 5.88 -20.66
N ASN A 251 11.68 5.81 -19.32
CA ASN A 251 11.96 6.95 -18.44
C ASN A 251 12.59 6.47 -17.12
N THR A 252 13.04 7.41 -16.31
CA THR A 252 13.58 7.16 -14.96
C THR A 252 12.54 7.56 -13.92
N VAL A 253 12.25 6.67 -12.98
CA VAL A 253 11.31 6.89 -11.89
C VAL A 253 12.07 7.22 -10.62
N PHE A 254 11.71 8.32 -9.98
CA PHE A 254 12.10 8.62 -8.60
C PHE A 254 10.91 8.36 -7.70
N ALA A 255 11.02 7.36 -6.83
CA ALA A 255 10.02 7.07 -5.81
C ALA A 255 10.57 7.45 -4.43
N THR A 256 9.95 8.45 -3.81
CA THR A 256 10.40 9.03 -2.55
C THR A 256 9.47 8.64 -1.42
N GLY A 257 10.01 8.28 -0.27
CA GLY A 257 9.23 7.91 0.92
C GLY A 257 9.92 8.28 2.22
N LYS A 258 9.15 8.72 3.22
CA LYS A 258 9.64 8.96 4.58
C LYS A 258 9.84 7.66 5.34
N SER A 259 10.81 7.64 6.24
CA SER A 259 11.03 6.56 7.19
C SER A 259 9.85 6.42 8.13
N ILE A 260 9.52 5.18 8.47
CA ILE A 260 8.49 4.87 9.48
C ILE A 260 9.06 4.83 10.89
N PHE A 261 10.38 4.73 11.03
CA PHE A 261 11.09 4.68 12.31
C PHE A 261 11.52 6.08 12.76
N ASP A 262 12.11 6.86 11.84
CA ASP A 262 12.41 8.28 12.06
C ASP A 262 11.46 9.15 11.24
N LYS A 263 10.42 9.65 11.92
CA LYS A 263 9.36 10.48 11.31
C LYS A 263 9.71 11.98 11.28
N SER A 264 10.98 12.35 11.43
CA SER A 264 11.42 13.75 11.55
C SER A 264 11.48 14.53 10.22
N SER A 265 11.49 13.84 9.07
CA SER A 265 11.61 14.48 7.75
C SER A 265 10.54 15.56 7.53
N LYS A 266 10.97 16.77 7.19
CA LYS A 266 10.08 17.92 6.98
C LYS A 266 9.60 18.10 5.55
N THR A 267 10.23 17.43 4.59
CA THR A 267 9.86 17.51 3.17
C THR A 267 8.41 17.10 2.93
N ASN A 268 7.61 17.94 2.29
CA ASN A 268 6.34 17.49 1.72
C ASN A 268 6.62 16.75 0.40
N VAL A 269 6.62 15.42 0.45
CA VAL A 269 7.07 14.59 -0.68
C VAL A 269 6.16 14.78 -1.89
N GLY A 270 4.84 14.78 -1.71
CA GLY A 270 3.88 14.96 -2.80
C GLY A 270 4.06 16.29 -3.54
N GLU A 271 4.22 17.39 -2.80
CA GLU A 271 4.48 18.70 -3.40
C GLU A 271 5.85 18.79 -4.09
N LEU A 272 6.88 18.16 -3.52
CA LEU A 272 8.21 18.10 -4.15
C LEU A 272 8.14 17.36 -5.49
N MET A 273 7.50 16.19 -5.53
CA MET A 273 7.36 15.41 -6.76
C MET A 273 6.49 16.11 -7.81
N LEU A 274 5.48 16.88 -7.39
CA LEU A 274 4.59 17.64 -8.27
C LEU A 274 5.35 18.68 -9.12
N LYS A 275 6.43 19.27 -8.58
CA LYS A 275 7.29 20.21 -9.32
C LYS A 275 7.93 19.59 -10.58
N TYR A 276 8.02 18.27 -10.63
CA TYR A 276 8.58 17.51 -11.75
C TYR A 276 7.52 16.67 -12.48
N GLY A 277 6.26 17.12 -12.47
CA GLY A 277 5.15 16.45 -13.15
C GLY A 277 4.70 15.13 -12.50
N GLY A 278 5.20 14.85 -11.29
CA GLY A 278 4.78 13.72 -10.48
C GLY A 278 3.65 14.08 -9.52
N GLY A 279 3.64 13.40 -8.36
CA GLY A 279 2.70 13.69 -7.29
C GLY A 279 2.80 12.68 -6.15
N GLY A 280 1.88 12.79 -5.20
CA GLY A 280 1.81 11.94 -4.03
C GLY A 280 1.13 12.65 -2.87
N HIS A 281 1.43 12.20 -1.66
CA HIS A 281 1.00 12.81 -0.41
C HIS A 281 2.23 13.24 0.41
N ASN A 282 2.01 13.83 1.59
CA ASN A 282 3.10 14.39 2.41
C ASN A 282 4.28 13.43 2.68
N ALA A 283 4.00 12.13 2.82
CA ALA A 283 4.99 11.14 3.22
C ALA A 283 5.55 10.27 2.08
N ALA A 284 4.91 10.25 0.91
CA ALA A 284 5.38 9.47 -0.23
C ALA A 284 4.88 10.04 -1.55
N GLY A 285 5.67 9.87 -2.60
CA GLY A 285 5.34 10.36 -3.93
C GLY A 285 6.32 9.87 -4.98
N THR A 286 5.96 10.06 -6.24
CA THR A 286 6.78 9.64 -7.37
C THR A 286 6.76 10.69 -8.47
N CYS A 287 7.87 10.83 -9.20
CA CYS A 287 7.91 11.52 -10.49
C CYS A 287 8.62 10.64 -11.55
N GLN A 288 8.31 10.88 -12.82
CA GLN A 288 8.90 10.16 -13.95
C GLN A 288 9.59 11.16 -14.87
N ILE A 289 10.87 10.94 -15.15
CA ILE A 289 11.77 11.91 -15.76
C ILE A 289 12.41 11.32 -17.00
N ALA A 290 12.55 12.12 -18.06
CA ALA A 290 13.30 11.72 -19.24
C ALA A 290 14.76 11.38 -18.87
N HIS A 291 15.35 10.36 -19.51
CA HIS A 291 16.69 9.89 -19.14
C HIS A 291 17.76 10.98 -19.21
N GLU A 292 17.66 11.90 -20.18
CA GLU A 292 18.66 12.98 -20.29
C GLU A 292 18.60 13.97 -19.12
N GLN A 293 17.48 14.02 -18.39
CA GLN A 293 17.24 14.95 -17.29
C GLN A 293 17.36 14.29 -15.91
N SER A 294 17.54 12.97 -15.84
CA SER A 294 17.43 12.23 -14.57
C SER A 294 18.52 12.61 -13.58
N GLU A 295 19.76 12.77 -14.03
CA GLU A 295 20.90 13.08 -13.15
C GLU A 295 20.78 14.47 -12.52
N ASP A 296 20.34 15.47 -13.29
CA ASP A 296 20.17 16.83 -12.78
C ASP A 296 18.94 16.93 -11.87
N THR A 297 17.85 16.27 -12.23
CA THR A 297 16.67 16.18 -11.36
C THR A 297 17.00 15.50 -10.03
N LEU A 298 17.78 14.42 -10.04
CA LEU A 298 18.19 13.74 -8.81
C LEU A 298 19.01 14.66 -7.90
N LYS A 299 19.95 15.44 -8.44
CA LYS A 299 20.72 16.43 -7.65
C LYS A 299 19.81 17.49 -7.04
N GLU A 300 18.83 17.99 -7.79
CA GLU A 300 17.87 18.98 -7.29
C GLU A 300 16.99 18.40 -6.17
N LEU A 301 16.51 17.16 -6.32
CA LEU A 301 15.77 16.44 -5.29
C LEU A 301 16.60 16.24 -4.02
N ILE A 302 17.84 15.76 -4.14
CA ILE A 302 18.77 15.59 -3.01
C ILE A 302 19.00 16.94 -2.31
N SER A 303 19.25 18.00 -3.08
CA SER A 303 19.50 19.33 -2.51
C SER A 303 18.29 19.87 -1.75
N ALA A 304 17.08 19.69 -2.29
CA ALA A 304 15.84 20.13 -1.64
C ALA A 304 15.59 19.37 -0.34
N ILE A 305 15.68 18.03 -0.39
CA ILE A 305 15.44 17.18 0.79
C ILE A 305 16.44 17.47 1.91
N ASN A 306 17.71 17.65 1.57
CA ASN A 306 18.74 17.97 2.56
C ASN A 306 18.56 19.36 3.18
N ALA A 307 17.99 20.31 2.44
CA ALA A 307 17.71 21.65 2.95
C ALA A 307 16.54 21.66 3.95
N ASP A 308 15.56 20.77 3.75
CA ASP A 308 14.40 20.64 4.65
C ASP A 308 14.78 19.97 5.99
N GLY A 309 15.63 18.94 5.91
CA GLY A 309 16.03 18.10 7.05
C GLY A 309 15.06 16.97 7.34
#